data_AF-A0AAI8YT44-F1
#
_entry.id   AF-A0AAI8YT44-F1
#
_cell.length_a   1.000
_cell.length_b   1.000
_cell.length_c   1.000
_cell.angle_alpha   90.00
_cell.angle_beta   90.00
_cell.angle_gamma   90.00
#
_symmetry.space_group_name_H-M   'P 1'
#
loop_
_entity.id
_entity.type
_entity.pdbx_description
1 polymer ?
#
loop_
_entity_poly.entity_id
_entity_poly.type
_entity_poly.pdbx_seq_one_letter_code
_entity_poly.pdbx_strand_id
1 'polypeptide(L)'
;MLSSSVPVKATIFSEWHDSRLVPWKHFVPIQNHFEDIWGVLDYFLPGCLLDPGHDTSSSTGKQDCAGHDGVAERIGLDGSQWAQQTLRKDDMILVLMTQEIDQTPLLMGQHVDDLSGDEKERLQDRGLDNRVFRRFKLLLVTVWALFALWGAIDLGRRVVHVLVMRVPLLAQVENPCAGCGETFEESISRGCKYDWVVGQWQQPHCVDEDLDNEFREVAIFNASWPLYFDSEGKEPVPLDVLLNIPFPTVWQTRGYHFWHCIFTWRKEWRAFTMQKSTLDPYVSGEKHVMHCADVLIGNQRLDEIP
;
A
#
# COMPACT_ATOMS: atom_id res chain seq x y z
N MET A 1 24.92 -8.98 -21.39
CA MET A 1 24.83 -8.38 -22.74
C MET A 1 26.02 -8.70 -23.65
N LEU A 2 27.14 -9.28 -23.17
CA LEU A 2 28.26 -9.66 -24.07
C LEU A 2 27.98 -10.88 -24.95
N SER A 3 26.85 -11.56 -24.74
CA SER A 3 26.33 -12.60 -25.63
C SER A 3 25.40 -11.98 -26.68
N SER A 4 25.25 -12.66 -27.82
CA SER A 4 24.26 -12.32 -28.86
C SER A 4 22.81 -12.71 -28.50
N SER A 5 22.53 -12.92 -27.21
CA SER A 5 21.21 -13.29 -26.71
C SER A 5 20.43 -12.05 -26.28
N VAL A 6 19.09 -12.09 -26.36
CA VAL A 6 18.21 -11.00 -25.92
C VAL A 6 18.30 -10.84 -24.40
N PRO A 7 18.78 -9.70 -23.88
CA PRO A 7 18.77 -9.42 -22.45
C PRO A 7 17.36 -8.99 -22.01
N VAL A 8 16.83 -9.66 -21.00
CA VAL A 8 15.57 -9.28 -20.32
C VAL A 8 15.93 -8.65 -18.98
N LYS A 9 15.44 -7.43 -18.71
CA LYS A 9 15.82 -6.65 -17.50
C LYS A 9 14.59 -6.33 -16.66
N ALA A 10 14.61 -6.76 -15.40
CA ALA A 10 13.71 -6.32 -14.33
C ALA A 10 14.59 -5.78 -13.18
N THR A 11 14.47 -4.49 -12.86
CA THR A 11 15.16 -3.91 -11.71
C THR A 11 14.40 -2.70 -11.16
N ILE A 12 14.56 -2.44 -9.87
CA ILE A 12 14.18 -1.17 -9.21
C ILE A 12 15.35 -0.20 -9.07
N PHE A 13 16.58 -0.69 -9.30
CA PHE A 13 17.80 0.07 -9.06
C PHE A 13 18.22 0.84 -10.31
N SER A 14 18.58 2.11 -10.12
CA SER A 14 19.23 2.91 -11.16
C SER A 14 20.71 2.57 -11.25
N GLU A 15 21.17 2.27 -12.45
CA GLU A 15 22.57 1.99 -12.76
C GLU A 15 23.16 3.14 -13.60
N TRP A 16 24.47 3.35 -13.48
CA TRP A 16 25.18 4.46 -14.15
C TRP A 16 25.03 4.47 -15.68
N HIS A 17 24.73 3.32 -16.28
CA HIS A 17 24.58 3.14 -17.71
C HIS A 17 23.13 3.21 -18.20
N ASP A 18 22.13 3.37 -17.32
CA ASP A 18 20.72 3.33 -17.71
C ASP A 18 20.34 4.45 -18.69
N SER A 19 20.98 5.62 -18.61
CA SER A 19 20.75 6.72 -19.57
C SER A 19 21.22 6.40 -21.00
N ARG A 20 22.03 5.36 -21.17
CA ARG A 20 22.65 4.95 -22.44
C ARG A 20 22.00 3.68 -22.99
N LEU A 21 21.24 2.95 -22.17
CA LEU A 21 20.49 1.77 -22.58
C LEU A 21 19.08 2.18 -23.01
N VAL A 22 18.71 1.83 -24.23
CA VAL A 22 17.40 2.16 -24.78
C VAL A 22 16.54 0.90 -24.75
N PRO A 23 15.37 0.93 -24.07
CA PRO A 23 14.43 -0.18 -24.08
C PRO A 23 14.00 -0.55 -25.49
N TRP A 24 13.80 -1.84 -25.76
CA TRP A 24 13.46 -2.42 -27.07
C TRP A 24 14.52 -2.25 -28.17
N LYS A 25 15.68 -1.69 -27.83
CA LYS A 25 16.85 -1.62 -28.70
C LYS A 25 18.02 -2.43 -28.15
N HIS A 26 18.39 -2.22 -26.89
CA HIS A 26 19.52 -2.91 -26.26
C HIS A 26 19.07 -4.04 -25.31
N PHE A 27 17.82 -3.98 -24.82
CA PHE A 27 17.25 -4.96 -23.90
C PHE A 27 15.71 -4.90 -23.92
N VAL A 28 15.06 -5.92 -23.37
CA VAL A 28 13.60 -5.97 -23.19
C VAL A 28 13.26 -5.66 -21.73
N PRO A 29 12.53 -4.56 -21.45
CA PRO A 29 12.12 -4.22 -20.09
C PRO A 29 10.97 -5.13 -19.64
N ILE A 30 11.02 -5.61 -18.40
CA ILE A 30 9.91 -6.31 -17.75
C ILE A 30 9.64 -5.77 -16.34
N GLN A 31 8.45 -6.01 -15.82
CA GLN A 31 8.05 -5.64 -14.47
C GLN A 31 8.69 -6.56 -13.42
N ASN A 32 8.97 -6.04 -12.22
CA ASN A 32 9.63 -6.83 -11.16
C ASN A 32 8.77 -7.96 -10.58
N HIS A 33 7.46 -7.98 -10.88
CA HIS A 33 6.58 -9.10 -10.53
C HIS A 33 6.54 -10.19 -11.62
N PHE A 34 7.24 -10.00 -12.75
CA PHE A 34 7.42 -10.96 -13.84
C PHE A 34 6.12 -11.49 -14.49
N GLU A 35 4.96 -10.84 -14.33
CA GLU A 35 3.73 -11.32 -14.98
C GLU A 35 3.78 -11.12 -16.51
N ASP A 36 4.47 -10.08 -16.96
CA ASP A 36 4.68 -9.74 -18.37
C ASP A 36 5.69 -10.64 -19.09
N ILE A 37 6.41 -11.52 -18.37
CA ILE A 37 7.37 -12.44 -18.99
C ILE A 37 6.72 -13.36 -20.01
N TRP A 38 5.48 -13.80 -19.76
CA TRP A 38 4.74 -14.69 -20.66
C TRP A 38 4.35 -13.99 -21.95
N GLY A 39 3.97 -12.72 -21.88
CA GLY A 39 3.70 -11.91 -23.07
C GLY A 39 4.96 -11.63 -23.89
N VAL A 40 6.10 -11.42 -23.21
CA VAL A 40 7.40 -11.29 -23.88
C VAL A 40 7.83 -12.60 -24.55
N LEU A 41 7.62 -13.74 -23.89
CA LEU A 41 7.92 -15.06 -24.46
C LEU A 41 7.02 -15.37 -25.65
N ASP A 42 5.71 -15.14 -25.58
CA ASP A 42 4.78 -15.35 -26.71
C ASP A 42 5.10 -14.43 -27.89
N TYR A 43 5.55 -13.21 -27.63
CA TYR A 43 5.98 -12.28 -28.67
C TYR A 43 7.20 -12.78 -29.46
N PHE A 44 8.22 -13.31 -28.77
CA PHE A 44 9.43 -13.79 -29.45
C PHE A 44 9.31 -15.24 -29.93
N LEU A 45 8.70 -16.11 -29.12
CA LEU A 45 8.50 -17.53 -29.37
C LEU A 45 7.02 -17.77 -29.68
N PRO A 46 6.66 -18.09 -30.92
CA PRO A 46 5.26 -18.32 -31.27
C PRO A 46 4.73 -19.56 -30.55
N GLY A 47 3.49 -19.49 -30.05
CA GLY A 47 2.84 -20.52 -29.23
C GLY A 47 2.69 -21.93 -29.85
N CYS A 48 3.10 -22.14 -31.10
CA CYS A 48 3.16 -23.46 -31.74
C CYS A 48 4.26 -24.39 -31.15
N LEU A 49 5.15 -23.89 -30.29
CA LEU A 49 6.06 -24.72 -29.49
C LEU A 49 5.39 -25.36 -28.26
N LEU A 50 4.17 -24.94 -27.91
CA LEU A 50 3.44 -25.39 -26.72
C LEU A 50 2.32 -26.41 -27.01
N ASP A 51 2.08 -26.75 -28.28
CA ASP A 51 1.02 -27.67 -28.70
C ASP A 51 1.61 -28.93 -29.38
N PRO A 52 1.77 -30.07 -28.68
CA PRO A 52 2.42 -31.27 -29.21
C PRO A 52 1.62 -32.01 -30.30
N GLY A 53 0.47 -31.48 -30.73
CA GLY A 53 -0.48 -32.13 -31.63
C GLY A 53 -0.81 -31.39 -32.93
N HIS A 54 -0.13 -30.27 -33.25
CA HIS A 54 -0.47 -29.51 -34.45
C HIS A 54 0.26 -30.04 -35.70
N ASP A 55 -0.42 -30.93 -36.44
CA ASP A 55 0.02 -31.41 -37.75
C ASP A 55 0.08 -30.24 -38.75
N THR A 56 1.27 -29.98 -39.30
CA THR A 56 1.57 -28.95 -40.31
C THR A 56 0.98 -29.25 -41.70
N SER A 57 -0.05 -30.09 -41.78
CA SER A 57 -0.61 -30.60 -43.05
C SER A 57 -2.01 -30.08 -43.41
N SER A 58 -2.65 -29.25 -42.57
CA SER A 58 -3.94 -28.65 -42.92
C SER A 58 -3.76 -27.30 -43.63
N SER A 59 -3.94 -27.33 -44.94
CA SER A 59 -3.75 -26.22 -45.89
C SER A 59 -4.89 -25.19 -45.91
N THR A 60 -5.60 -24.97 -44.79
CA THR A 60 -6.68 -23.98 -44.73
C THR A 60 -6.63 -23.18 -43.42
N GLY A 61 -5.80 -22.14 -43.42
CA GLY A 61 -5.65 -21.20 -42.30
C GLY A 61 -4.20 -21.13 -41.84
N LYS A 62 -3.35 -20.46 -42.63
CA LYS A 62 -1.96 -20.19 -42.29
C LYS A 62 -1.93 -19.20 -41.12
N GLN A 63 -2.13 -19.69 -39.89
CA GLN A 63 -1.78 -18.93 -38.70
C GLN A 63 -0.26 -18.81 -38.75
N ASP A 64 0.23 -17.57 -38.90
CA ASP A 64 1.63 -17.29 -39.15
C ASP A 64 2.42 -17.66 -37.89
N CYS A 65 2.96 -18.88 -37.84
CA CYS A 65 3.84 -19.39 -36.78
C CYS A 65 5.23 -18.72 -36.80
N ALA A 66 5.30 -17.48 -37.28
CA ALA A 66 6.52 -16.73 -37.42
C ALA A 66 6.75 -15.93 -36.13
N GLY A 67 7.69 -16.40 -35.31
CA GLY A 67 8.21 -15.63 -34.18
C GLY A 67 8.91 -14.35 -34.65
N HIS A 68 9.14 -13.43 -33.71
CA HIS A 68 9.90 -12.22 -33.97
C HIS A 68 11.42 -12.43 -33.86
N ASP A 69 11.93 -13.53 -34.42
CA ASP A 69 13.36 -13.91 -34.33
C ASP A 69 14.28 -12.82 -34.90
N GLY A 70 13.88 -12.18 -36.01
CA GLY A 70 14.66 -11.08 -36.57
C GLY A 70 14.72 -9.84 -35.67
N VAL A 71 13.68 -9.61 -34.86
CA VAL A 71 13.68 -8.53 -33.85
C VAL A 71 14.55 -8.94 -32.66
N ALA A 72 14.45 -10.20 -32.22
CA ALA A 72 15.29 -10.75 -31.16
C ALA A 72 16.78 -10.68 -31.51
N GLU A 73 17.16 -11.12 -32.72
CA GLU A 73 18.52 -11.05 -33.22
C GLU A 73 19.03 -9.61 -33.23
N ARG A 74 18.21 -8.66 -33.72
CA ARG A 74 18.59 -7.25 -33.74
C ARG A 74 18.86 -6.70 -32.34
N ILE A 75 17.98 -6.97 -31.37
CA ILE A 75 18.14 -6.51 -29.99
C ILE A 75 19.38 -7.15 -29.34
N GLY A 76 19.60 -8.44 -29.56
CA GLY A 76 20.77 -9.16 -29.04
C GLY A 76 22.09 -8.62 -29.61
N LEU A 77 22.14 -8.38 -30.93
CA LEU A 77 23.31 -7.82 -31.60
C LEU A 77 23.58 -6.37 -31.19
N ASP A 78 22.55 -5.51 -31.19
CA ASP A 78 22.68 -4.10 -30.80
C ASP A 78 23.11 -3.97 -29.32
N GLY A 79 22.53 -4.80 -28.44
CA GLY A 79 22.92 -4.86 -27.03
C GLY A 79 24.37 -5.34 -26.82
N SER A 80 24.79 -6.35 -27.58
CA SER A 80 26.17 -6.86 -27.56
C SER A 80 27.17 -5.85 -28.10
N GLN A 81 26.86 -5.20 -29.22
CA GLN A 81 27.71 -4.16 -29.81
C GLN A 81 27.89 -2.98 -28.85
N TRP A 82 26.80 -2.50 -28.24
CA TRP A 82 26.86 -1.43 -27.25
C TRP A 82 27.73 -1.83 -26.04
N ALA A 83 27.57 -3.05 -25.54
CA ALA A 83 28.33 -3.56 -24.40
C ALA A 83 29.83 -3.65 -24.71
N GLN A 84 30.20 -4.12 -25.91
CA GLN A 84 31.61 -4.20 -26.33
C GLN A 84 32.28 -2.83 -26.48
N GLN A 85 31.51 -1.80 -26.87
CA GLN A 85 32.02 -0.45 -27.03
C GLN A 85 32.10 0.33 -25.72
N THR A 86 31.17 0.10 -24.79
CA THR A 86 30.94 0.97 -23.63
C THR A 86 31.38 0.36 -22.30
N LEU A 87 31.43 -0.97 -22.19
CA LEU A 87 31.84 -1.67 -20.96
C LEU A 87 33.31 -2.12 -21.01
N ARG A 88 34.16 -1.38 -21.74
CA ARG A 88 35.60 -1.64 -21.73
C ARG A 88 36.17 -1.22 -20.39
N LYS A 89 37.25 -1.89 -19.96
CA LYS A 89 37.92 -1.59 -18.68
C LYS A 89 38.33 -0.13 -18.56
N ASP A 90 38.80 0.46 -19.64
CA ASP A 90 39.24 1.86 -19.69
C ASP A 90 38.06 2.84 -19.50
N ASP A 91 36.90 2.52 -20.06
CA ASP A 91 35.69 3.34 -19.94
C ASP A 91 35.12 3.28 -18.50
N MET A 92 35.24 2.14 -17.82
CA MET A 92 34.82 2.02 -16.41
C MET A 92 35.66 2.88 -15.46
N ILE A 93 36.96 3.00 -15.72
CA ILE A 93 37.85 3.86 -14.91
C ILE A 93 37.48 5.34 -15.10
N LEU A 94 37.18 5.75 -16.33
CA LEU A 94 36.73 7.12 -16.60
C LEU A 94 35.42 7.46 -15.88
N VAL A 95 34.45 6.54 -15.83
CA VAL A 95 33.19 6.73 -15.09
C VAL A 95 33.43 6.93 -13.58
N LEU A 96 34.38 6.18 -13.00
CA LEU A 96 34.75 6.36 -11.59
C LEU A 96 35.41 7.73 -11.34
N MET A 97 36.32 8.14 -12.23
CA MET A 97 37.03 9.42 -12.10
C MET A 97 36.11 10.63 -12.28
N THR A 98 35.17 10.59 -13.23
CA THR A 98 34.20 11.69 -13.40
C THR A 98 33.26 11.81 -12.22
N GLN A 99 32.86 10.68 -11.61
CA GLN A 99 32.06 10.69 -10.38
C GLN A 99 32.80 11.37 -9.22
N GLU A 100 34.11 11.14 -9.07
CA GLU A 100 34.92 11.85 -8.06
C GLU A 100 35.04 13.35 -8.36
N ILE A 101 35.23 13.73 -9.63
CA ILE A 101 35.37 15.13 -10.04
C ILE A 101 34.06 15.92 -9.90
N ASP A 102 32.91 15.34 -10.25
CA ASP A 102 31.60 16.02 -10.13
C ASP A 102 31.20 16.30 -8.68
N GLN A 103 31.80 15.61 -7.70
CA GLN A 103 31.62 15.92 -6.27
C GLN A 103 32.49 17.07 -5.77
N THR A 104 33.50 17.51 -6.53
CA THR A 104 34.46 18.54 -6.13
C THR A 104 33.85 19.95 -5.94
N PRO A 105 32.84 20.40 -6.71
CA PRO A 105 32.23 21.72 -6.51
C PRO A 105 31.55 21.90 -5.15
N LEU A 106 31.12 20.82 -4.49
CA LEU A 106 30.60 20.87 -3.12
C LEU A 106 31.67 21.22 -2.08
N LEU A 107 32.95 21.14 -2.44
CA LEU A 107 34.08 21.51 -1.58
C LEU A 107 34.68 22.89 -1.92
N MET A 108 34.31 23.52 -3.04
CA MET A 108 34.90 24.79 -3.52
C MET A 108 33.89 25.97 -3.63
N GLY A 109 32.74 25.90 -2.98
CA GLY A 109 31.68 26.93 -3.03
C GLY A 109 31.94 28.19 -2.17
N GLN A 110 33.15 28.77 -2.17
CA GLN A 110 33.46 29.93 -1.32
C GLN A 110 34.05 31.14 -2.06
N HIS A 111 33.77 31.31 -3.37
CA HIS A 111 34.39 32.44 -4.07
C HIS A 111 33.64 33.00 -5.29
N VAL A 112 32.38 33.44 -5.16
CA VAL A 112 31.83 34.49 -6.05
C VAL A 112 30.71 35.25 -5.32
N ASP A 113 31.03 36.38 -4.69
CA ASP A 113 30.07 37.42 -4.28
C ASP A 113 30.84 38.74 -4.06
N ASP A 114 31.16 39.46 -5.14
CA ASP A 114 31.59 40.87 -5.03
C ASP A 114 31.29 41.63 -6.34
N LEU A 115 30.08 42.19 -6.45
CA LEU A 115 29.75 43.21 -7.44
C LEU A 115 28.91 44.32 -6.78
N SER A 116 29.34 45.56 -7.00
CA SER A 116 29.28 46.71 -6.10
C SER A 116 28.01 47.57 -6.20
N GLY A 117 27.39 47.79 -5.04
CA GLY A 117 26.90 49.05 -4.43
C GLY A 117 26.37 50.27 -5.21
N ASP A 118 26.94 50.65 -6.35
CA ASP A 118 26.95 52.06 -6.79
C ASP A 118 25.73 52.52 -7.61
N GLU A 119 24.88 51.59 -8.08
CA GLU A 119 23.67 51.96 -8.83
C GLU A 119 22.47 52.34 -7.95
N LYS A 120 22.48 51.96 -6.66
CA LYS A 120 21.34 52.20 -5.76
C LYS A 120 21.17 53.66 -5.34
N GLU A 121 22.22 54.46 -5.39
CA GLU A 121 22.22 55.81 -4.80
C GLU A 121 21.71 56.91 -5.75
N ARG A 122 21.62 56.65 -7.06
CA ARG A 122 21.17 57.64 -8.06
C ARG A 122 19.66 57.83 -8.18
N LEU A 123 18.84 57.03 -7.50
CA LEU A 123 17.38 57.10 -7.62
C LEU A 123 16.70 57.89 -6.48
N GLN A 124 17.47 58.49 -5.56
CA GLN A 124 16.94 59.13 -4.35
C GLN A 124 16.76 60.65 -4.44
N ASP A 125 16.77 61.25 -5.63
CA ASP A 125 16.63 62.71 -5.79
C ASP A 125 15.56 63.13 -6.81
N ARG A 126 14.32 62.68 -6.59
CA ARG A 126 13.12 63.32 -7.17
C ARG A 126 12.06 63.47 -6.10
N GLY A 127 12.08 64.63 -5.42
CA GLY A 127 11.09 65.03 -4.43
C GLY A 127 9.67 65.10 -5.02
N LEU A 128 8.89 64.06 -4.78
CA LEU A 128 7.43 64.07 -4.99
C LEU A 128 6.77 64.71 -3.75
N ASP A 129 5.88 65.69 -3.96
CA ASP A 129 5.24 66.51 -2.92
C ASP A 129 4.83 65.70 -1.66
N ASN A 130 5.51 65.99 -0.55
CA ASN A 130 5.38 65.32 0.75
C ASN A 130 3.92 65.26 1.27
N ARG A 131 3.05 66.17 0.84
CA ARG A 131 1.63 66.17 1.24
C ARG A 131 0.83 65.05 0.57
N VAL A 132 1.10 64.75 -0.70
CA VAL A 132 0.45 63.65 -1.43
C VAL A 132 0.93 62.32 -0.89
N PHE A 133 2.25 62.18 -0.66
CA PHE A 133 2.83 60.98 -0.08
C PHE A 133 2.31 60.73 1.35
N ARG A 134 2.13 61.77 2.16
CA ARG A 134 1.55 61.65 3.51
C ARG A 134 0.08 61.21 3.49
N ARG A 135 -0.72 61.70 2.53
CA ARG A 135 -2.11 61.25 2.33
C ARG A 135 -2.19 59.80 1.86
N PHE A 136 -1.32 59.41 0.93
CA PHE A 136 -1.22 58.03 0.45
C PHE A 136 -0.76 57.07 1.56
N LYS A 137 0.22 57.48 2.37
CA LYS A 137 0.70 56.72 3.53
C LYS A 137 -0.38 56.54 4.60
N LEU A 138 -1.17 57.59 4.88
CA LEU A 138 -2.32 57.50 5.80
C LEU A 138 -3.40 56.55 5.27
N LEU A 139 -3.75 56.64 3.98
CA LEU A 139 -4.69 55.72 3.35
C LEU A 139 -4.21 54.26 3.41
N LEU A 140 -2.94 54.02 3.08
CA LEU A 140 -2.32 52.69 3.22
C LEU A 140 -2.42 52.16 4.65
N VAL A 141 -2.04 52.96 5.65
CA VAL A 141 -2.11 52.55 7.06
C VAL A 141 -3.55 52.22 7.48
N THR A 142 -4.55 53.01 7.05
CA THR A 142 -5.96 52.71 7.34
C THR A 142 -6.44 51.42 6.69
N VAL A 143 -6.02 51.15 5.44
CA VAL A 143 -6.35 49.90 4.73
C VAL A 143 -5.71 48.69 5.42
N TRP A 144 -4.44 48.78 5.81
CA TRP A 144 -3.76 47.72 6.55
C TRP A 144 -4.39 47.46 7.93
N ALA A 145 -4.84 48.50 8.63
CA ALA A 145 -5.55 48.35 9.89
C ALA A 145 -6.90 47.63 9.73
N LEU A 146 -7.64 47.91 8.65
CA LEU A 146 -8.89 47.20 8.33
C LEU A 146 -8.65 45.74 7.97
N PHE A 147 -7.59 45.43 7.21
CA PHE A 147 -7.22 44.03 6.93
C PHE A 147 -6.78 43.27 8.18
N ALA A 148 -6.03 43.90 9.08
CA ALA A 148 -5.65 43.29 10.36
C ALA A 148 -6.88 42.99 11.23
N LEU A 149 -7.86 43.92 11.28
CA LEU A 149 -9.11 43.72 12.00
C LEU A 149 -9.94 42.58 11.37
N TRP A 150 -10.05 42.53 10.04
CA TRP A 150 -10.73 41.45 9.33
C TRP A 150 -10.06 40.09 9.59
N GLY A 151 -8.72 40.05 9.57
CA GLY A 151 -7.95 38.85 9.89
C GLY A 151 -8.17 38.37 11.32
N ALA A 152 -8.25 39.28 12.29
CA ALA A 152 -8.55 38.93 13.69
C ALA A 152 -9.97 38.36 13.85
N ILE A 153 -10.95 38.90 13.13
CA ILE A 153 -12.33 38.41 13.12
C ILE A 153 -12.42 37.02 12.47
N ASP A 154 -11.75 36.80 11.33
CA ASP A 154 -11.71 35.50 10.65
C ASP A 154 -11.02 34.44 11.53
N LEU A 155 -9.89 34.78 12.14
CA LEU A 155 -9.18 33.90 13.06
C LEU A 155 -10.05 33.55 14.27
N GLY A 156 -10.70 34.53 14.88
CA GLY A 156 -11.64 34.31 15.99
C GLY A 156 -12.80 33.39 15.60
N ARG A 157 -13.40 33.61 14.43
CA ARG A 157 -14.48 32.76 13.91
C ARG A 157 -14.01 31.33 13.65
N ARG A 158 -12.81 31.13 13.12
CA ARG A 158 -12.22 29.79 12.91
C ARG A 158 -11.93 29.09 14.24
N VAL A 159 -11.39 29.81 15.23
CA VAL A 159 -11.13 29.26 16.56
C VAL A 159 -12.44 28.85 17.23
N VAL A 160 -13.48 29.70 17.19
CA VAL A 160 -14.81 29.36 17.71
C VAL A 160 -15.40 28.17 16.97
N HIS A 161 -15.30 28.11 15.64
CA HIS A 161 -15.77 26.95 14.88
C HIS A 161 -15.03 25.67 15.27
N VAL A 162 -13.71 25.72 15.45
CA VAL A 162 -12.92 24.56 15.92
C VAL A 162 -13.33 24.15 17.32
N LEU A 163 -13.48 25.10 18.26
CA LEU A 163 -13.86 24.79 19.64
C LEU A 163 -15.31 24.30 19.76
N VAL A 164 -16.25 24.88 19.02
CA VAL A 164 -17.68 24.50 19.08
C VAL A 164 -17.96 23.22 18.28
N MET A 165 -17.28 22.99 17.13
CA MET A 165 -17.53 21.81 16.29
C MET A 165 -16.65 20.60 16.63
N ARG A 166 -15.41 20.78 17.13
CA ARG A 166 -14.52 19.63 17.41
C ARG A 166 -14.61 19.09 18.84
N VAL A 167 -15.00 19.90 19.82
CA VAL A 167 -15.11 19.42 21.22
C VAL A 167 -16.22 18.36 21.40
N PRO A 168 -17.38 18.41 20.72
CA PRO A 168 -18.36 17.33 20.77
C PRO A 168 -17.94 16.07 20.00
N LEU A 169 -17.07 16.18 18.98
CA LEU A 169 -16.65 15.05 18.15
C LEU A 169 -15.63 14.13 18.86
N LEU A 170 -14.87 14.68 19.80
CA LEU A 170 -13.95 13.89 20.64
C LEU A 170 -14.65 13.20 21.82
N ALA A 171 -15.91 13.54 22.10
CA ALA A 171 -16.59 13.09 23.30
C ALA A 171 -17.18 11.67 23.18
N GLN A 172 -17.38 11.13 21.97
CA GLN A 172 -17.90 9.77 21.80
C GLN A 172 -17.56 9.26 20.39
N VAL A 173 -16.42 8.58 20.24
CA VAL A 173 -16.34 7.49 19.27
C VAL A 173 -17.09 6.33 19.91
N GLU A 174 -18.42 6.38 19.88
CA GLU A 174 -19.22 5.21 20.24
C GLU A 174 -18.84 4.10 19.27
N ASN A 175 -18.47 2.94 19.82
CA ASN A 175 -18.22 1.76 19.02
C ASN A 175 -19.54 1.40 18.30
N PRO A 176 -19.60 1.48 16.96
CA PRO A 176 -20.84 1.25 16.21
C PRO A 176 -21.35 -0.19 16.38
N CYS A 177 -20.46 -1.12 16.75
CA CYS A 177 -20.78 -2.53 16.98
C CYS A 177 -21.17 -2.85 18.42
N ALA A 178 -21.11 -1.88 19.34
CA ALA A 178 -21.47 -2.08 20.74
C ALA A 178 -23.00 -2.10 20.97
N GLY A 179 -23.39 -2.38 22.22
CA GLY A 179 -24.78 -2.27 22.67
C GLY A 179 -25.55 -3.59 22.79
N CYS A 180 -24.89 -4.74 22.63
CA CYS A 180 -25.53 -6.06 22.77
C CYS A 180 -25.77 -6.50 24.22
N GLY A 181 -25.14 -5.85 25.20
CA GLY A 181 -25.28 -6.25 26.60
C GLY A 181 -24.27 -7.31 27.02
N GLU A 182 -24.35 -7.73 28.27
CA GLU A 182 -23.37 -8.66 28.87
C GLU A 182 -23.92 -10.09 29.02
N THR A 183 -25.22 -10.28 28.79
CA THR A 183 -25.89 -11.57 29.00
C THR A 183 -26.55 -12.09 27.73
N PHE A 184 -26.76 -13.41 27.66
CA PHE A 184 -27.35 -14.07 26.50
C PHE A 184 -28.75 -13.57 26.20
N GLU A 185 -29.58 -13.49 27.24
CA GLU A 185 -30.95 -13.02 27.12
C GLU A 185 -31.00 -11.56 26.66
N GLU A 186 -30.07 -10.73 27.13
CA GLU A 186 -29.96 -9.34 26.72
C GLU A 186 -29.56 -9.20 25.24
N SER A 187 -28.52 -9.90 24.80
CA SER A 187 -28.07 -9.90 23.40
C SER A 187 -29.18 -10.33 22.43
N ILE A 188 -29.91 -11.39 22.77
CA ILE A 188 -31.04 -11.86 21.97
C ILE A 188 -32.20 -10.86 22.01
N SER A 189 -32.54 -10.31 23.18
CA SER A 189 -33.62 -9.32 23.31
C SER A 189 -33.36 -8.04 22.52
N ARG A 190 -32.09 -7.70 22.33
CA ARG A 190 -31.63 -6.53 21.55
C ARG A 190 -31.44 -6.83 20.07
N GLY A 191 -31.67 -8.07 19.64
CA GLY A 191 -31.57 -8.47 18.23
C GLY A 191 -30.13 -8.56 17.71
N CYS A 192 -29.15 -8.74 18.60
CA CYS A 192 -27.77 -8.92 18.20
C CYS A 192 -27.53 -10.30 17.60
N LYS A 193 -26.50 -10.40 16.77
CA LYS A 193 -26.03 -11.65 16.15
C LYS A 193 -24.67 -12.02 16.73
N TYR A 194 -24.46 -13.31 16.95
CA TYR A 194 -23.16 -13.80 17.36
C TYR A 194 -22.25 -13.91 16.15
N ASP A 195 -21.12 -13.22 16.20
CA ASP A 195 -20.08 -13.28 15.17
C ASP A 195 -19.06 -14.34 15.58
N TRP A 196 -18.99 -15.42 14.82
CA TRP A 196 -18.08 -16.53 15.06
C TRP A 196 -16.65 -16.22 14.67
N VAL A 197 -16.47 -15.37 13.66
CA VAL A 197 -15.15 -14.91 13.24
C VAL A 197 -14.50 -14.12 14.36
N VAL A 198 -15.24 -13.25 15.05
CA VAL A 198 -14.69 -12.42 16.14
C VAL A 198 -14.87 -13.06 17.53
N GLY A 199 -15.85 -13.96 17.69
CA GLY A 199 -16.16 -14.61 18.96
C GLY A 199 -16.94 -13.73 19.95
N GLN A 200 -17.81 -12.84 19.46
CA GLN A 200 -18.60 -11.95 20.32
C GLN A 200 -19.97 -11.59 19.73
N TRP A 201 -20.90 -11.18 20.58
CA TRP A 201 -22.20 -10.65 20.16
C TRP A 201 -22.04 -9.24 19.60
N GLN A 202 -22.50 -9.02 18.36
CA GLN A 202 -22.41 -7.73 17.66
C GLN A 202 -23.75 -7.32 17.07
N GLN A 203 -23.86 -6.02 16.77
CA GLN A 203 -24.97 -5.49 16.00
C GLN A 203 -25.04 -6.14 14.61
N PRO A 204 -26.23 -6.34 14.01
CA PRO A 204 -26.38 -7.02 12.73
C PRO A 204 -25.55 -6.42 11.58
N HIS A 205 -25.33 -5.10 11.58
CA HIS A 205 -24.56 -4.41 10.54
C HIS A 205 -23.03 -4.59 10.66
N CYS A 206 -22.56 -5.19 11.76
CA CYS A 206 -21.14 -5.50 11.98
C CYS A 206 -20.78 -6.95 11.64
N VAL A 207 -21.76 -7.79 11.35
CA VAL A 207 -21.55 -9.21 11.02
C VAL A 207 -21.58 -9.39 9.50
N ASP A 208 -20.52 -9.99 8.95
CA ASP A 208 -20.48 -10.43 7.55
C ASP A 208 -20.98 -11.88 7.49
N GLU A 209 -22.28 -12.06 7.28
CA GLU A 209 -22.92 -13.39 7.36
C GLU A 209 -22.33 -14.40 6.37
N ASP A 210 -21.92 -13.95 5.18
CA ASP A 210 -21.31 -14.84 4.17
C ASP A 210 -19.99 -15.42 4.70
N LEU A 211 -19.15 -14.56 5.27
CA LEU A 211 -17.84 -14.93 5.80
C LEU A 211 -17.96 -15.72 7.11
N ASP A 212 -18.92 -15.37 7.95
CA ASP A 212 -19.23 -16.08 9.19
C ASP A 212 -19.65 -17.53 8.92
N ASN A 213 -20.54 -17.74 7.96
CA ASN A 213 -20.96 -19.09 7.55
C ASN A 213 -19.79 -19.90 7.01
N GLU A 214 -18.94 -19.31 6.17
CA GLU A 214 -17.72 -19.97 5.67
C GLU A 214 -16.77 -20.34 6.81
N PHE A 215 -16.56 -19.44 7.78
CA PHE A 215 -15.72 -19.71 8.94
C PHE A 215 -16.26 -20.88 9.76
N ARG A 216 -17.58 -20.92 10.01
CA ARG A 216 -18.21 -22.01 10.74
C ARG A 216 -18.04 -23.34 10.01
N GLU A 217 -18.14 -23.36 8.69
CA GLU A 217 -17.93 -24.56 7.89
C GLU A 217 -16.49 -25.08 8.02
N VAL A 218 -15.50 -24.19 7.88
CA VAL A 218 -14.08 -24.54 7.88
C VAL A 218 -13.54 -24.85 9.28
N ALA A 219 -13.83 -23.99 10.26
CA ALA A 219 -13.20 -24.04 11.58
C ALA A 219 -13.98 -24.90 12.58
N ILE A 220 -15.32 -24.99 12.45
CA ILE A 220 -16.18 -25.58 13.47
C ILE A 220 -16.82 -26.90 12.98
N PHE A 221 -17.50 -26.88 11.83
CA PHE A 221 -18.30 -28.02 11.35
C PHE A 221 -17.48 -29.15 10.73
N ASN A 222 -16.35 -28.86 10.09
CA ASN A 222 -15.46 -29.89 9.56
C ASN A 222 -14.63 -30.59 10.67
N ALA A 223 -14.98 -30.38 11.95
CA ALA A 223 -14.32 -30.93 13.15
C ALA A 223 -12.79 -30.78 13.16
N SER A 224 -12.27 -29.81 12.41
CA SER A 224 -10.83 -29.66 12.24
C SER A 224 -10.19 -29.09 13.51
N TRP A 225 -10.92 -28.27 14.27
CA TRP A 225 -10.42 -27.59 15.46
C TRP A 225 -11.48 -27.59 16.57
N PRO A 226 -11.56 -28.66 17.40
CA PRO A 226 -12.53 -28.73 18.48
C PRO A 226 -12.30 -27.65 19.54
N LEU A 227 -13.39 -27.19 20.16
CA LEU A 227 -13.38 -26.29 21.31
C LEU A 227 -13.61 -27.12 22.59
N TYR A 228 -13.08 -26.67 23.73
CA TYR A 228 -13.09 -27.41 24.99
C TYR A 228 -13.64 -26.58 26.15
N PHE A 229 -14.25 -27.23 27.13
CA PHE A 229 -14.65 -26.56 28.39
C PHE A 229 -13.47 -26.36 29.34
N ASP A 230 -12.44 -27.19 29.20
CA ASP A 230 -11.24 -27.18 30.04
C ASP A 230 -9.98 -26.84 29.23
N SER A 231 -8.99 -26.27 29.92
CA SER A 231 -7.67 -25.96 29.34
C SER A 231 -6.83 -27.21 29.05
N GLU A 232 -7.20 -28.38 29.59
CA GLU A 232 -6.47 -29.64 29.40
C GLU A 232 -6.91 -30.38 28.12
N GLY A 233 -7.94 -29.88 27.41
CA GLY A 233 -8.45 -30.45 26.17
C GLY A 233 -9.17 -31.80 26.34
N LYS A 234 -9.81 -32.04 27.49
CA LYS A 234 -10.43 -33.34 27.80
C LYS A 234 -11.92 -33.41 27.48
N GLU A 235 -12.63 -32.31 27.67
CA GLU A 235 -14.09 -32.23 27.51
C GLU A 235 -14.42 -31.34 26.30
N PRO A 236 -14.58 -31.93 25.10
CA PRO A 236 -14.93 -31.17 23.91
C PRO A 236 -16.36 -30.64 24.02
N VAL A 237 -16.57 -29.42 23.55
CA VAL A 237 -17.89 -28.78 23.51
C VAL A 237 -18.73 -29.38 22.38
N PRO A 238 -19.91 -29.94 22.67
CA PRO A 238 -20.80 -30.45 21.64
C PRO A 238 -21.25 -29.36 20.65
N LEU A 239 -21.39 -29.72 19.37
CA LEU A 239 -21.70 -28.77 18.30
C LEU A 239 -23.06 -28.07 18.49
N ASP A 240 -24.06 -28.78 18.99
CA ASP A 240 -25.39 -28.24 19.30
C ASP A 240 -25.36 -27.20 20.43
N VAL A 241 -24.45 -27.38 21.39
CA VAL A 241 -24.17 -26.41 22.45
C VAL A 241 -23.42 -25.21 21.89
N LEU A 242 -22.45 -25.43 21.00
CA LEU A 242 -21.76 -24.35 20.28
C LEU A 242 -22.77 -23.49 19.50
N LEU A 243 -23.70 -24.10 18.78
CA LEU A 243 -24.67 -23.35 17.99
C LEU A 243 -25.66 -22.51 18.81
N ASN A 244 -25.78 -22.76 20.11
CA ASN A 244 -26.74 -22.10 21.00
C ASN A 244 -26.09 -21.44 22.23
N ILE A 245 -24.81 -21.04 22.13
CA ILE A 245 -23.96 -20.67 23.27
C ILE A 245 -24.59 -19.61 24.20
N PRO A 246 -24.84 -19.97 25.48
CA PRO A 246 -24.95 -19.03 26.58
C PRO A 246 -23.59 -18.90 27.30
N PHE A 247 -22.72 -18.01 26.83
CA PHE A 247 -21.54 -17.49 27.54
C PHE A 247 -20.61 -18.46 28.34
N PRO A 248 -20.21 -19.68 27.92
CA PRO A 248 -19.00 -20.24 28.49
C PRO A 248 -17.80 -19.61 27.78
N THR A 249 -16.84 -19.09 28.55
CA THR A 249 -15.45 -19.03 28.13
C THR A 249 -15.04 -20.44 27.71
N VAL A 250 -14.88 -20.66 26.41
CA VAL A 250 -14.40 -21.93 25.85
C VAL A 250 -12.91 -21.82 25.56
N TRP A 251 -12.21 -22.93 25.69
CA TRP A 251 -10.81 -23.06 25.32
C TRP A 251 -10.71 -23.47 23.86
N GLN A 252 -9.90 -22.74 23.11
CA GLN A 252 -9.71 -22.94 21.68
C GLN A 252 -8.33 -23.51 21.40
N THR A 253 -8.23 -24.37 20.39
CA THR A 253 -6.92 -24.84 19.89
C THR A 253 -6.20 -23.72 19.15
N ARG A 254 -4.88 -23.86 18.99
CA ARG A 254 -4.06 -22.94 18.20
C ARG A 254 -4.52 -22.88 16.74
N GLY A 255 -5.01 -23.98 16.19
CA GLY A 255 -5.57 -24.05 14.84
C GLY A 255 -6.84 -23.22 14.71
N TYR A 256 -7.75 -23.28 15.70
CA TYR A 256 -8.91 -22.39 15.73
C TYR A 256 -8.46 -20.92 15.79
N HIS A 257 -7.51 -20.58 16.66
CA HIS A 257 -6.98 -19.23 16.79
C HIS A 257 -6.30 -18.72 15.50
N PHE A 258 -5.55 -19.59 14.81
CA PHE A 258 -4.95 -19.29 13.51
C PHE A 258 -6.02 -18.94 12.46
N TRP A 259 -7.07 -19.76 12.36
CA TRP A 259 -8.16 -19.51 11.42
C TRP A 259 -8.97 -18.27 11.79
N HIS A 260 -9.21 -18.03 13.09
CA HIS A 260 -9.79 -16.77 13.59
C HIS A 260 -9.00 -15.56 13.09
N CYS A 261 -7.66 -15.58 13.19
CA CYS A 261 -6.80 -14.50 12.70
C CYS A 261 -6.91 -14.32 11.17
N ILE A 262 -6.85 -15.41 10.39
CA ILE A 262 -6.98 -15.35 8.93
C ILE A 262 -8.35 -14.80 8.50
N PHE A 263 -9.43 -15.28 9.10
CA PHE A 263 -10.78 -14.84 8.75
C PHE A 263 -11.08 -13.44 9.24
N THR A 264 -10.52 -13.02 10.37
CA THR A 264 -10.61 -11.64 10.83
C THR A 264 -9.94 -10.69 9.84
N TRP A 265 -8.73 -11.02 9.35
CA TRP A 265 -8.07 -10.23 8.31
C TRP A 265 -8.90 -10.17 7.00
N ARG A 266 -9.51 -11.29 6.60
CA ARG A 266 -10.45 -11.30 5.47
C ARG A 266 -11.68 -10.43 5.71
N LYS A 267 -12.22 -10.43 6.94
CA LYS A 267 -13.34 -9.57 7.34
C LYS A 267 -12.98 -8.11 7.20
N GLU A 268 -11.80 -7.71 7.68
CA GLU A 268 -11.27 -6.35 7.51
C GLU A 268 -11.20 -5.96 6.03
N TRP A 269 -10.55 -6.78 5.20
CA TRP A 269 -10.43 -6.51 3.78
C TRP A 269 -11.80 -6.39 3.09
N ARG A 270 -12.76 -7.28 3.40
CA ARG A 270 -14.12 -7.24 2.86
C ARG A 270 -14.91 -6.02 3.34
N ALA A 271 -14.73 -5.61 4.60
CA ALA A 271 -15.32 -4.38 5.11
C ALA A 271 -14.76 -3.15 4.36
N PHE A 272 -13.46 -3.07 4.12
CA PHE A 272 -12.84 -1.94 3.43
C PHE A 272 -13.15 -1.90 1.92
N THR A 273 -13.13 -3.04 1.25
CA THR A 273 -13.25 -3.09 -0.22
C THR A 273 -14.68 -3.29 -0.71
N MET A 274 -15.49 -4.04 0.03
CA MET A 274 -16.85 -4.42 -0.37
C MET A 274 -17.93 -3.81 0.51
N GLN A 275 -17.56 -3.11 1.61
CA GLN A 275 -18.50 -2.55 2.58
C GLN A 275 -19.49 -3.61 3.12
N LYS A 276 -19.01 -4.85 3.26
CA LYS A 276 -19.83 -6.00 3.68
C LYS A 276 -20.25 -5.95 5.15
N SER A 277 -19.47 -5.30 5.99
CA SER A 277 -19.74 -5.10 7.42
C SER A 277 -19.04 -3.85 7.93
N THR A 278 -19.51 -3.32 9.06
CA THR A 278 -18.78 -2.32 9.84
C THR A 278 -17.81 -3.03 10.78
N LEU A 279 -16.59 -2.51 10.90
CA LEU A 279 -15.59 -3.10 11.79
C LEU A 279 -15.71 -2.53 13.20
N ASP A 280 -15.67 -3.45 14.16
CA ASP A 280 -15.49 -3.11 15.57
C ASP A 280 -14.07 -2.52 15.76
N PRO A 281 -13.92 -1.32 16.36
CA PRO A 281 -12.62 -0.73 16.68
C PRO A 281 -11.68 -1.64 17.50
N TYR A 282 -12.23 -2.60 18.27
CA TYR A 282 -11.42 -3.62 18.95
C TYR A 282 -10.71 -4.54 17.96
N VAL A 283 -11.43 -4.97 16.91
CA VAL A 283 -10.93 -5.89 15.88
C VAL A 283 -9.94 -5.18 14.96
N SER A 284 -10.33 -4.01 14.44
CA SER A 284 -9.50 -3.22 13.53
C SER A 284 -8.41 -2.39 14.24
N GLY A 285 -8.24 -2.59 15.55
CA GLY A 285 -7.26 -1.87 16.35
C GLY A 285 -5.85 -2.41 16.13
N GLU A 286 -4.85 -1.54 16.06
CA GLU A 286 -3.45 -1.91 15.80
C GLU A 286 -2.93 -3.00 16.75
N LYS A 287 -3.32 -2.96 18.04
CA LYS A 287 -2.93 -4.00 19.01
C LYS A 287 -3.44 -5.39 18.61
N HIS A 288 -4.67 -5.47 18.13
CA HIS A 288 -5.27 -6.72 17.69
C HIS A 288 -4.61 -7.21 16.40
N VAL A 289 -4.40 -6.30 15.44
CA VAL A 289 -3.69 -6.60 14.17
C VAL A 289 -2.29 -7.16 14.42
N MET A 290 -1.52 -6.56 15.34
CA MET A 290 -0.17 -7.04 15.67
C MET A 290 -0.20 -8.41 16.37
N HIS A 291 -1.15 -8.63 17.28
CA HIS A 291 -1.36 -9.95 17.90
C HIS A 291 -1.69 -11.01 16.83
N CYS A 292 -2.59 -10.70 15.89
CA CYS A 292 -2.91 -11.60 14.78
C CYS A 292 -1.66 -11.90 13.95
N ALA A 293 -0.85 -10.90 13.61
CA ALA A 293 0.38 -11.09 12.86
C ALA A 293 1.36 -12.04 13.58
N ASP A 294 1.52 -11.89 14.90
CA ASP A 294 2.39 -12.76 15.69
C ASP A 294 1.89 -14.22 15.73
N VAL A 295 0.56 -14.43 15.82
CA VAL A 295 -0.05 -15.77 15.75
C VAL A 295 0.22 -16.43 14.38
N LEU A 296 0.14 -15.67 13.29
CA LEU A 296 0.35 -16.19 11.93
C LEU A 296 1.81 -16.60 11.66
N ILE A 297 2.77 -16.03 12.39
CA ILE A 297 4.19 -16.39 12.30
C ILE A 297 4.51 -17.64 13.14
N GLY A 298 3.56 -18.14 13.94
CA GLY A 298 3.74 -19.20 14.94
C GLY A 298 4.15 -20.56 14.38
N ASN A 299 5.33 -21.05 14.80
CA ASN A 299 5.90 -22.34 14.40
C ASN A 299 5.50 -23.50 15.34
N GLN A 300 4.21 -23.59 15.68
CA GLN A 300 3.68 -24.51 16.71
C GLN A 300 2.63 -25.48 16.16
N ARG A 301 2.39 -26.62 16.85
CA ARG A 301 1.35 -27.58 16.45
C ARG A 301 -0.04 -26.98 16.66
N LEU A 302 -0.90 -27.13 15.65
CA LEU A 302 -2.21 -26.49 15.58
C LEU A 302 -3.25 -27.14 16.54
N ASP A 303 -3.08 -28.41 16.90
CA ASP A 303 -4.01 -29.11 17.80
C ASP A 303 -3.83 -28.76 19.28
N GLU A 304 -2.75 -28.07 19.66
CA GLU A 304 -2.48 -27.69 21.05
C GLU A 304 -3.33 -26.50 21.47
N ILE A 305 -3.79 -26.48 22.72
CA ILE A 305 -4.42 -25.29 23.33
C ILE A 305 -3.30 -24.32 23.75
N PRO A 306 -3.44 -22.99 23.51
CA PRO A 306 -2.44 -21.98 23.83
C PRO A 306 -1.91 -21.98 25.27
#